data_AF-A0A5E7ZMB4-F1
#
_entry.id   AF-A0A5E7ZMB4-F1
#
_cell.length_a   1.000
_cell.length_b   1.000
_cell.length_c   1.000
_cell.angle_alpha   90.00
_cell.angle_beta   90.00
_cell.angle_gamma   90.00
#
_symmetry.space_group_name_H-M   'P 1'
#
loop_
_entity.id
_entity.type
_entity.pdbx_description
1 polymer ?
#
loop_
_entity_poly.entity_id
_entity_poly.type
_entity_poly.pdbx_seq_one_letter_code
_entity_poly.pdbx_strand_id
1 'polypeptide(L)'
;MTLSKKIFLLLILPALFINAAHSQTINWASLGKEQRHIAHAHAGFDYAFVYGVGYSRQLLSPIPILATIDFSTPVGNKVLDDFKTKIGGVADLCEFNNFHLSASVYGIYRRYENPMAVLQNFGSEFKGVFGFYQSKWFVAAEFGFDKAIVTHFEHSDAFKENYPEVKNGWYQPATGGNFSYGVQTGLSFDGVDALFRIGKVVTQDFKSSPTIPFYAEFGTNIKINR
;
A
#
# COMPACT_ATOMS: atom_id res chain seq x y z
N MET A 1 43.91 -9.09 10.58
CA MET A 1 42.92 -9.41 9.51
C MET A 1 41.60 -9.83 10.15
N THR A 2 40.90 -8.91 10.82
CA THR A 2 39.85 -9.25 11.79
C THR A 2 38.65 -8.30 11.81
N LEU A 3 38.76 -7.09 11.23
CA LEU A 3 37.69 -6.09 11.25
C LEU A 3 36.58 -6.39 10.23
N SER A 4 36.93 -6.81 9.01
CA SER A 4 35.96 -7.09 7.94
C SER A 4 34.97 -8.19 8.29
N LYS A 5 35.40 -9.26 8.97
CA LYS A 5 34.50 -10.35 9.42
C LYS A 5 33.44 -9.86 10.41
N LYS A 6 33.72 -8.85 11.24
CA LYS A 6 32.72 -8.26 12.15
C LYS A 6 31.69 -7.41 11.39
N ILE A 7 32.13 -6.63 10.40
CA ILE A 7 31.23 -5.84 9.54
C ILE A 7 30.33 -6.76 8.72
N PHE A 8 30.86 -7.87 8.19
CA PHE A 8 30.08 -8.85 7.45
C PHE A 8 29.01 -9.53 8.33
N LEU A 9 29.33 -9.87 9.58
CA LEU A 9 28.32 -10.34 10.55
C LEU A 9 27.27 -9.27 10.87
N LEU A 10 27.66 -8.01 10.98
CA LEU A 10 26.74 -6.90 11.28
C LEU A 10 25.76 -6.62 10.12
N LEU A 11 26.14 -6.92 8.89
CA LEU A 11 25.26 -6.88 7.70
C LEU A 11 24.38 -8.12 7.56
N ILE A 12 24.83 -9.28 8.05
CA ILE A 12 24.03 -10.53 8.06
C ILE A 12 22.97 -10.50 9.19
N LEU A 13 23.24 -9.82 10.32
CA LEU A 13 22.28 -9.71 11.42
C LEU A 13 20.89 -9.19 11.03
N PRO A 14 20.73 -8.05 10.32
CA PRO A 14 19.42 -7.62 9.83
C PRO A 14 18.85 -8.55 8.75
N ALA A 15 19.70 -9.23 7.97
CA ALA A 15 19.24 -10.21 6.98
C ALA A 15 18.59 -11.45 7.61
N LEU A 16 18.90 -11.77 8.87
CA LEU A 16 18.25 -12.85 9.63
C LEU A 16 16.87 -12.45 10.21
N PHE A 17 16.47 -11.18 10.10
CA PHE A 17 15.14 -10.69 10.49
C PHE A 17 14.17 -10.50 9.30
N ILE A 18 14.52 -10.95 8.09
CA ILE A 18 13.71 -10.78 6.86
C ILE A 18 12.37 -11.57 6.87
N ASN A 19 12.13 -12.46 7.85
CA ASN A 19 10.93 -13.30 7.96
C ASN A 19 9.64 -12.55 8.39
N ALA A 20 9.44 -11.29 7.94
CA ALA A 20 8.43 -10.37 8.47
C ALA A 20 7.97 -9.26 7.46
N ALA A 21 7.75 -9.60 6.19
CA ALA A 21 7.15 -8.69 5.20
C ALA A 21 5.64 -8.94 5.10
N HIS A 22 4.83 -8.16 5.83
CA HIS A 22 3.38 -8.27 6.02
C HIS A 22 2.57 -7.55 4.88
N SER A 23 1.25 -7.24 4.86
CA SER A 23 0.52 -6.48 3.77
C SER A 23 -0.94 -6.12 4.14
N GLN A 24 -1.55 -5.14 3.44
CA GLN A 24 -2.89 -4.57 3.69
C GLN A 24 -4.09 -5.47 3.35
N THR A 25 -3.91 -6.63 2.71
CA THR A 25 -5.04 -7.53 2.40
C THR A 25 -5.49 -8.31 3.66
N ILE A 26 -6.80 -8.55 3.81
CA ILE A 26 -7.38 -9.24 4.98
C ILE A 26 -8.19 -10.47 4.54
N ASN A 27 -8.03 -11.58 5.28
CA ASN A 27 -8.94 -12.72 5.23
C ASN A 27 -10.02 -12.59 6.34
N TRP A 28 -11.21 -12.09 5.97
CA TRP A 28 -12.30 -11.81 6.92
C TRP A 28 -12.74 -13.03 7.72
N ALA A 29 -12.89 -14.19 7.07
CA ALA A 29 -13.26 -15.47 7.71
C ALA A 29 -12.20 -16.03 8.71
N SER A 30 -11.08 -15.32 8.89
CA SER A 30 -10.00 -15.67 9.82
C SER A 30 -9.70 -14.57 10.86
N LEU A 31 -10.55 -13.53 10.96
CA LEU A 31 -10.39 -12.41 11.90
C LEU A 31 -11.32 -12.59 13.11
N GLY A 32 -10.78 -13.06 14.23
CA GLY A 32 -11.52 -13.21 15.49
C GLY A 32 -11.78 -11.86 16.18
N LYS A 33 -12.87 -11.75 16.93
CA LYS A 33 -13.30 -10.49 17.61
C LYS A 33 -12.33 -9.98 18.69
N GLU A 34 -11.42 -10.83 19.17
CA GLU A 34 -10.35 -10.46 20.10
C GLU A 34 -9.03 -10.08 19.40
N GLN A 35 -8.91 -10.28 18.08
CA GLN A 35 -7.75 -9.93 17.26
C GLN A 35 -7.81 -8.44 16.84
N ARG A 36 -7.98 -7.56 17.83
CA ARG A 36 -8.31 -6.14 17.64
C ARG A 36 -7.18 -5.30 17.02
N HIS A 37 -5.98 -5.87 16.91
CA HIS A 37 -4.76 -5.19 16.54
C HIS A 37 -4.03 -6.02 15.47
N ILE A 38 -3.70 -5.41 14.32
CA ILE A 38 -3.08 -6.10 13.19
C ILE A 38 -1.90 -5.28 12.67
N ALA A 39 -0.73 -5.90 12.51
CA ALA A 39 0.42 -5.28 11.84
C ALA A 39 0.58 -5.80 10.40
N HIS A 40 0.88 -4.89 9.46
CA HIS A 40 1.15 -5.17 8.04
C HIS A 40 2.42 -4.45 7.54
N ALA A 41 3.01 -4.87 6.41
CA ALA A 41 4.36 -4.46 5.95
C ALA A 41 4.76 -4.99 4.55
N HIS A 42 4.06 -4.54 3.51
CA HIS A 42 4.11 -5.10 2.14
C HIS A 42 5.46 -5.01 1.45
N ALA A 43 5.69 -5.91 0.47
CA ALA A 43 6.76 -5.81 -0.50
C ALA A 43 6.27 -6.27 -1.89
N GLY A 44 6.58 -5.52 -2.94
CA GLY A 44 6.05 -5.82 -4.27
C GLY A 44 6.39 -4.81 -5.34
N PHE A 45 5.90 -5.03 -6.55
CA PHE A 45 5.89 -4.03 -7.62
C PHE A 45 4.55 -3.28 -7.64
N ASP A 46 4.60 -1.96 -7.42
CA ASP A 46 3.52 -0.99 -7.61
C ASP A 46 4.17 0.27 -8.23
N TYR A 47 4.21 0.34 -9.57
CA TYR A 47 5.02 1.27 -10.41
C TYR A 47 6.56 1.14 -10.26
N ALA A 48 7.05 0.96 -9.04
CA ALA A 48 8.44 0.60 -8.70
C ALA A 48 8.42 -0.61 -7.75
N PHE A 49 9.58 -1.17 -7.41
CA PHE A 49 9.63 -2.11 -6.27
C PHE A 49 9.52 -1.32 -4.97
N VAL A 50 8.46 -1.57 -4.21
CA VAL A 50 8.12 -0.90 -2.95
C VAL A 50 8.22 -1.84 -1.76
N TYR A 51 8.46 -1.25 -0.59
CA TYR A 51 8.29 -1.90 0.70
C TYR A 51 7.56 -0.95 1.66
N GLY A 52 6.80 -1.50 2.60
CA GLY A 52 5.99 -0.72 3.54
C GLY A 52 5.88 -1.33 4.93
N VAL A 53 5.24 -0.60 5.83
CA VAL A 53 4.86 -0.94 7.21
C VAL A 53 3.58 -0.20 7.58
N GLY A 54 2.71 -0.84 8.35
CA GLY A 54 1.42 -0.29 8.70
C GLY A 54 0.71 -1.09 9.78
N TYR A 55 -0.43 -0.56 10.21
CA TYR A 55 -1.15 -1.03 11.37
C TYR A 55 -2.65 -0.78 11.21
N SER A 56 -3.44 -1.81 11.49
CA SER A 56 -4.90 -1.77 11.53
C SER A 56 -5.42 -2.07 12.93
N ARG A 57 -6.50 -1.39 13.31
CA ARG A 57 -7.24 -1.66 14.55
C ARG A 57 -8.70 -1.97 14.22
N GLN A 58 -9.21 -3.09 14.71
CA GLN A 58 -10.61 -3.43 14.62
C GLN A 58 -11.43 -2.51 15.54
N LEU A 59 -12.46 -1.89 14.97
CA LEU A 59 -13.39 -1.02 15.69
C LEU A 59 -14.56 -1.83 16.25
N LEU A 60 -15.06 -1.41 17.42
CA LEU A 60 -16.30 -1.95 17.99
C LEU A 60 -17.49 -1.35 17.23
N SER A 61 -18.00 -2.09 16.27
CA SER A 61 -19.06 -1.70 15.33
C SER A 61 -19.91 -2.92 14.95
N PRO A 62 -21.22 -2.77 14.63
CA PRO A 62 -22.04 -3.86 14.11
C PRO A 62 -21.52 -4.40 12.76
N ILE A 63 -20.96 -3.51 11.94
CA ILE A 63 -20.25 -3.83 10.69
C ILE A 63 -18.76 -4.01 11.04
N PRO A 64 -18.08 -5.11 10.64
CA PRO A 64 -16.64 -5.26 10.86
C PRO A 64 -15.85 -4.16 10.15
N ILE A 65 -15.16 -3.31 10.90
CA ILE A 65 -14.35 -2.20 10.36
C ILE A 65 -12.94 -2.25 10.95
N LEU A 66 -11.95 -2.13 10.08
CA LEU A 66 -10.55 -1.89 10.43
C LEU A 66 -10.19 -0.44 10.12
N ALA A 67 -9.80 0.33 11.15
CA ALA A 67 -9.15 1.63 10.95
C ALA A 67 -7.64 1.41 10.74
N THR A 68 -7.08 1.98 9.68
CA THR A 68 -5.76 1.62 9.14
C THR A 68 -4.90 2.86 8.90
N ILE A 69 -3.62 2.75 9.25
CA ILE A 69 -2.53 3.65 8.83
C ILE A 69 -1.40 2.81 8.22
N ASP A 70 -0.85 3.27 7.10
CA ASP A 70 0.21 2.59 6.35
C ASP A 70 1.24 3.59 5.83
N PHE A 71 2.50 3.17 5.77
CA PHE A 71 3.62 3.89 5.21
C PHE A 71 4.36 2.98 4.22
N SER A 72 4.79 3.51 3.08
CA SER A 72 5.57 2.78 2.08
C SER A 72 6.53 3.67 1.31
N THR A 73 7.60 3.06 0.80
CA THR A 73 8.70 3.72 0.08
C THR A 73 9.18 2.80 -1.04
N PRO A 74 9.58 3.32 -2.22
CA PRO A 74 10.27 2.52 -3.21
C PRO A 74 11.68 2.16 -2.75
N VAL A 75 12.30 1.20 -3.42
CA VAL A 75 13.75 0.95 -3.36
C VAL A 75 14.47 2.01 -4.20
N GLY A 76 15.29 2.83 -3.55
CA GLY A 76 16.04 3.92 -4.15
C GLY A 76 17.44 4.08 -3.55
N ASN A 77 18.20 5.06 -4.06
CA ASN A 77 19.57 5.36 -3.59
C ASN A 77 19.60 6.18 -2.30
N LYS A 78 18.52 6.93 -2.02
CA LYS A 78 18.20 7.49 -0.70
C LYS A 78 17.05 6.67 -0.13
N VAL A 79 16.75 6.91 1.15
CA VAL A 79 15.59 6.33 1.84
C VAL A 79 14.78 7.49 2.40
N LEU A 80 13.45 7.44 2.24
CA LEU A 80 12.50 8.51 2.61
C LEU A 80 12.53 9.79 1.76
N ASP A 81 13.21 9.82 0.62
CA ASP A 81 12.98 10.86 -0.40
C ASP A 81 11.62 10.63 -1.10
N ASP A 82 11.40 9.44 -1.62
CA ASP A 82 10.10 9.00 -2.11
C ASP A 82 9.34 8.23 -1.01
N PHE A 83 8.07 8.58 -0.76
CA PHE A 83 7.19 7.79 0.11
C PHE A 83 5.69 8.04 -0.12
N LYS A 84 4.87 7.10 0.32
CA LYS A 84 3.41 7.08 0.25
C LYS A 84 2.85 6.66 1.61
N THR A 85 2.09 7.54 2.26
CA THR A 85 1.39 7.30 3.52
C THR A 85 -0.12 7.22 3.26
N LYS A 86 -0.78 6.17 3.73
CA LYS A 86 -2.26 6.05 3.73
C LYS A 86 -2.81 6.19 5.15
N ILE A 87 -3.98 6.81 5.28
CA ILE A 87 -4.80 6.76 6.50
C ILE A 87 -6.28 6.65 6.13
N GLY A 88 -7.02 5.78 6.83
CA GLY A 88 -8.42 5.52 6.53
C GLY A 88 -8.88 4.19 7.12
N GLY A 89 -9.54 3.36 6.32
CA GLY A 89 -9.97 2.04 6.78
C GLY A 89 -10.66 1.20 5.73
N VAL A 90 -11.01 -0.02 6.13
CA VAL A 90 -11.72 -1.02 5.32
C VAL A 90 -12.81 -1.69 6.14
N ALA A 91 -13.97 -1.87 5.52
CA ALA A 91 -15.17 -2.42 6.14
C ALA A 91 -15.64 -3.66 5.38
N ASP A 92 -16.05 -4.69 6.10
CA ASP A 92 -16.76 -5.84 5.53
C ASP A 92 -18.25 -5.52 5.49
N LEU A 93 -18.79 -5.24 4.29
CA LEU A 93 -20.12 -4.66 4.12
C LEU A 93 -21.22 -5.71 4.07
N CYS A 94 -20.90 -6.94 3.62
CA CYS A 94 -21.87 -8.02 3.47
C CYS A 94 -21.18 -9.38 3.47
N GLU A 95 -21.61 -10.26 4.36
CA GLU A 95 -21.27 -11.68 4.41
C GLU A 95 -22.47 -12.50 3.90
N PHE A 96 -22.25 -13.41 2.94
CA PHE A 96 -23.25 -14.36 2.48
C PHE A 96 -22.63 -15.77 2.37
N ASN A 97 -22.85 -16.58 3.41
CA ASN A 97 -22.09 -17.80 3.65
C ASN A 97 -20.59 -17.45 3.64
N ASN A 98 -19.80 -18.12 2.80
CA ASN A 98 -18.36 -17.92 2.68
C ASN A 98 -17.97 -16.77 1.73
N PHE A 99 -18.93 -16.01 1.19
CA PHE A 99 -18.65 -14.86 0.32
C PHE A 99 -18.69 -13.55 1.10
N HIS A 100 -17.67 -12.71 0.93
CA HIS A 100 -17.59 -11.40 1.56
C HIS A 100 -17.48 -10.30 0.49
N LEU A 101 -18.20 -9.20 0.70
CA LEU A 101 -18.08 -7.94 -0.04
C LEU A 101 -17.55 -6.87 0.92
N SER A 102 -16.33 -6.41 0.70
CA SER A 102 -15.70 -5.39 1.53
C SER A 102 -15.28 -4.16 0.70
N ALA A 103 -15.19 -3.00 1.35
CA ALA A 103 -14.79 -1.75 0.73
C ALA A 103 -13.82 -0.95 1.61
N SER A 104 -12.82 -0.32 1.01
CA SER A 104 -11.87 0.56 1.70
C SER A 104 -11.91 1.98 1.16
N VAL A 105 -11.61 2.93 2.05
CA VAL A 105 -11.37 4.33 1.71
C VAL A 105 -10.13 4.83 2.46
N TYR A 106 -9.23 5.47 1.72
CA TYR A 106 -7.99 6.04 2.24
C TYR A 106 -7.81 7.48 1.76
N GLY A 107 -7.45 8.38 2.67
CA GLY A 107 -6.70 9.58 2.33
C GLY A 107 -5.23 9.21 2.16
N ILE A 108 -4.58 9.74 1.13
CA ILE A 108 -3.18 9.45 0.82
C ILE A 108 -2.38 10.75 0.75
N TYR A 109 -1.21 10.74 1.37
CA TYR A 109 -0.13 11.69 1.14
C TYR A 109 1.04 10.98 0.43
N ARG A 110 1.67 11.65 -0.52
CA ARG A 110 2.85 11.16 -1.25
C ARG A 110 3.91 12.23 -1.33
N ARG A 111 5.18 11.86 -1.17
CA ARG A 111 6.34 12.65 -1.62
C ARG A 111 7.03 11.90 -2.76
N TYR A 112 7.42 12.63 -3.79
CA TYR A 112 8.31 12.14 -4.84
C TYR A 112 9.40 13.17 -5.13
N GLU A 113 10.62 12.73 -5.40
CA GLU A 113 11.77 13.57 -5.73
C GLU A 113 12.44 13.11 -7.03
N ASN A 114 12.66 14.06 -7.94
CA ASN A 114 13.45 13.86 -9.14
C ASN A 114 14.33 15.09 -9.40
N PRO A 115 15.31 15.03 -10.32
CA PRO A 115 16.24 16.15 -10.57
C PRO A 115 15.58 17.47 -10.99
N MET A 116 14.31 17.46 -11.42
CA MET A 116 13.58 18.62 -11.90
C MET A 116 12.65 19.23 -10.84
N ALA A 117 12.07 18.41 -9.95
CA ALA A 117 11.19 18.88 -8.88
C ALA A 117 11.03 17.88 -7.73
N VAL A 118 10.73 18.43 -6.55
CA VAL A 118 10.04 17.70 -5.46
C VAL A 118 8.53 17.91 -5.63
N LEU A 119 7.78 16.81 -5.56
CA LEU A 119 6.32 16.77 -5.64
C LEU A 119 5.76 16.30 -4.29
N GLN A 120 4.76 17.01 -3.76
CA GLN A 120 4.00 16.59 -2.59
C GLN A 120 2.52 16.48 -2.98
N ASN A 121 1.96 15.27 -2.99
CA ASN A 121 0.59 15.02 -3.45
C ASN A 121 -0.34 14.63 -2.30
N PHE A 122 -1.51 15.26 -2.24
CA PHE A 122 -2.67 14.73 -1.53
C PHE A 122 -3.64 14.06 -2.52
N GLY A 123 -4.17 12.92 -2.13
CA GLY A 123 -5.09 12.13 -2.94
C GLY A 123 -6.01 11.24 -2.10
N SER A 124 -6.81 10.42 -2.78
CA SER A 124 -7.65 9.41 -2.15
C SER A 124 -7.68 8.11 -2.95
N GLU A 125 -7.79 6.99 -2.24
CA GLU A 125 -7.87 5.65 -2.82
C GLU A 125 -9.14 4.97 -2.27
N PHE A 126 -9.99 4.51 -3.19
CA PHE A 126 -11.16 3.68 -2.92
C PHE A 126 -10.92 2.29 -3.46
N LYS A 127 -11.42 1.25 -2.79
CA LYS A 127 -11.37 -0.13 -3.28
C LYS A 127 -12.64 -0.88 -2.93
N GLY A 128 -13.16 -1.66 -3.86
CA GLY A 128 -14.13 -2.72 -3.62
C GLY A 128 -13.47 -4.09 -3.82
N VAL A 129 -13.79 -5.03 -2.94
CA VAL A 129 -13.25 -6.39 -2.94
C VAL A 129 -14.39 -7.38 -2.74
N PHE A 130 -14.53 -8.34 -3.64
CA PHE A 130 -15.52 -9.42 -3.54
C PHE A 130 -14.86 -10.78 -3.75
N GLY A 131 -15.13 -11.74 -2.86
CA GLY A 131 -14.49 -13.05 -2.95
C GLY A 131 -15.04 -14.11 -2.00
N PHE A 132 -14.45 -15.29 -2.11
CA PHE A 132 -14.72 -16.47 -1.29
C PHE A 132 -13.61 -16.64 -0.25
N TYR A 133 -14.00 -16.75 1.02
CA TYR A 133 -13.11 -16.76 2.17
C TYR A 133 -13.34 -18.02 3.01
N GLN A 134 -12.27 -18.53 3.61
CA GLN A 134 -12.23 -19.65 4.55
C GLN A 134 -11.27 -19.31 5.68
N SER A 135 -11.42 -19.96 6.84
CA SER A 135 -10.55 -19.75 8.01
C SER A 135 -9.05 -19.95 7.74
N LYS A 136 -8.68 -20.67 6.68
CA LYS A 136 -7.29 -20.96 6.28
C LYS A 136 -6.84 -20.42 4.92
N TRP A 137 -7.73 -19.92 4.08
CA TRP A 137 -7.40 -19.37 2.76
C TRP A 137 -8.53 -18.52 2.18
N PHE A 138 -8.27 -17.72 1.17
CA PHE A 138 -9.31 -17.00 0.43
C PHE A 138 -8.89 -16.70 -1.02
N VAL A 139 -9.85 -16.33 -1.86
CA VAL A 139 -9.62 -15.72 -3.17
C VAL A 139 -10.69 -14.67 -3.46
N ALA A 140 -10.25 -13.46 -3.84
CA ALA A 140 -11.14 -12.34 -4.12
C ALA A 140 -10.68 -11.53 -5.32
N ALA A 141 -11.62 -11.01 -6.11
CA ALA A 141 -11.35 -9.97 -7.08
C ALA A 141 -11.27 -8.61 -6.36
N GLU A 142 -10.32 -7.77 -6.75
CA GLU A 142 -10.23 -6.37 -6.31
C GLU A 142 -10.44 -5.40 -7.48
N PHE A 143 -11.17 -4.32 -7.22
CA PHE A 143 -11.30 -3.14 -8.09
C PHE A 143 -11.02 -1.88 -7.27
N GLY A 144 -10.07 -1.06 -7.71
CA GLY A 144 -9.65 0.16 -7.03
C GLY A 144 -9.71 1.39 -7.92
N PHE A 145 -9.83 2.55 -7.27
CA PHE A 145 -9.67 3.85 -7.89
C PHE A 145 -8.83 4.75 -6.99
N ASP A 146 -7.65 5.12 -7.47
CA ASP A 146 -6.77 6.11 -6.86
C ASP A 146 -6.88 7.45 -7.61
N LYS A 147 -6.89 8.56 -6.88
CA LYS A 147 -6.99 9.91 -7.45
C LYS A 147 -6.05 10.88 -6.75
N ALA A 148 -5.26 11.59 -7.55
CA ALA A 148 -4.58 12.81 -7.11
C ALA A 148 -5.61 13.95 -7.04
N ILE A 149 -5.69 14.65 -5.89
CA ILE A 149 -6.61 15.78 -5.70
C ILE A 149 -5.87 17.09 -5.93
N VAL A 150 -4.71 17.25 -5.30
CA VAL A 150 -3.88 18.46 -5.33
C VAL A 150 -2.42 18.09 -5.15
N THR A 151 -1.52 18.76 -5.87
CA THR A 151 -0.07 18.49 -5.82
C THR A 151 0.70 19.80 -5.68
N HIS A 152 1.60 19.87 -4.69
CA HIS A 152 2.60 20.92 -4.57
C HIS A 152 3.78 20.57 -5.48
N PHE A 153 4.23 21.53 -6.27
CA PHE A 153 5.46 21.42 -7.04
C PHE A 153 6.51 22.38 -6.49
N GLU A 154 7.70 21.86 -6.24
CA GLU A 154 8.88 22.61 -5.84
C GLU A 154 10.00 22.32 -6.84
N HIS A 155 10.15 23.20 -7.82
CA HIS A 155 11.06 23.02 -8.95
C HIS A 155 12.51 23.29 -8.55
N SER A 156 13.43 22.46 -9.05
CA SER A 156 14.87 22.65 -8.89
C SER A 156 15.36 23.85 -9.71
N ASP A 157 16.52 24.40 -9.36
CA ASP A 157 17.05 25.58 -10.06
C ASP A 157 17.45 25.24 -11.51
N ALA A 158 17.94 24.02 -11.76
CA ALA A 158 18.18 23.50 -13.11
C ALA A 158 16.90 23.44 -13.97
N PHE A 159 15.73 23.25 -13.37
CA PHE A 159 14.46 23.35 -14.09
C PHE A 159 14.07 24.81 -14.36
N LYS A 160 14.30 25.72 -13.39
CA LYS A 160 14.06 27.17 -13.53
C LYS A 160 14.98 27.82 -14.57
N GLU A 161 16.22 27.36 -14.72
CA GLU A 161 17.15 27.81 -15.76
C GLU A 161 16.56 27.62 -17.17
N ASN A 162 15.82 26.53 -17.38
CA ASN A 162 15.17 26.21 -18.65
C ASN A 162 13.75 26.81 -18.75
N TYR A 163 13.08 27.03 -17.62
CA TYR A 163 11.72 27.56 -17.53
C TYR A 163 11.58 28.65 -16.44
N PRO A 164 12.09 29.88 -16.66
CA PRO A 164 12.15 30.91 -15.60
C PRO A 164 10.79 31.35 -15.04
N GLU A 165 9.72 31.24 -15.85
CA GLU A 165 8.34 31.58 -15.47
C GLU A 165 7.64 30.51 -14.61
N VAL A 166 8.31 29.38 -14.33
CA VAL A 166 7.73 28.31 -13.51
C VAL A 166 7.56 28.76 -12.05
N LYS A 167 6.46 28.34 -11.43
CA LYS A 167 6.08 28.77 -10.07
C LYS A 167 6.03 27.55 -9.15
N ASN A 168 6.58 27.71 -7.95
CA ASN A 168 6.39 26.74 -6.89
C ASN A 168 5.05 27.00 -6.20
N GLY A 169 4.35 25.95 -5.78
CA GLY A 169 3.04 26.07 -5.16
C GLY A 169 2.12 24.88 -5.39
N TRP A 170 0.89 24.99 -4.91
CA TRP A 170 -0.17 23.99 -5.06
C TRP A 170 -0.92 24.15 -6.38
N TYR A 171 -0.96 23.09 -7.19
CA TYR A 171 -1.67 23.03 -8.47
C TYR A 171 -2.99 22.27 -8.32
N GLN A 172 -4.09 22.86 -8.80
CA GLN A 172 -5.44 22.31 -8.78
C GLN A 172 -6.16 22.52 -10.11
N PRO A 173 -7.04 21.59 -10.53
CA PRO A 173 -7.16 20.22 -10.01
C PRO A 173 -5.93 19.39 -10.42
N ALA A 174 -5.47 18.46 -9.58
CA ALA A 174 -4.40 17.56 -9.99
C ALA A 174 -4.90 16.62 -11.10
N THR A 175 -4.24 16.65 -12.26
CA THR A 175 -4.56 15.82 -13.43
C THR A 175 -3.97 14.42 -13.28
N GLY A 176 -4.50 13.63 -12.33
CA GLY A 176 -4.05 12.27 -12.08
C GLY A 176 -5.12 11.38 -11.44
N GLY A 177 -5.27 10.17 -11.95
CA GLY A 177 -6.11 9.14 -11.37
C GLY A 177 -5.95 7.82 -12.13
N ASN A 178 -6.11 6.71 -11.42
CA ASN A 178 -5.83 5.36 -11.90
C ASN A 178 -6.89 4.39 -11.40
N PHE A 179 -7.45 3.60 -12.30
CA PHE A 179 -8.25 2.43 -11.95
C PHE A 179 -7.34 1.19 -11.89
N SER A 180 -7.48 0.40 -10.83
CA SER A 180 -6.80 -0.88 -10.67
C SER A 180 -7.81 -2.01 -10.65
N TYR A 181 -7.43 -3.16 -11.19
CA TYR A 181 -8.26 -4.37 -11.15
C TYR A 181 -7.37 -5.61 -11.09
N GLY A 182 -7.73 -6.59 -10.27
CA GLY A 182 -6.86 -7.73 -9.98
C GLY A 182 -7.51 -8.81 -9.13
N VAL A 183 -6.66 -9.72 -8.65
CA VAL A 183 -7.03 -10.82 -7.76
C VAL A 183 -6.09 -10.81 -6.57
N GLN A 184 -6.66 -10.97 -5.37
CA GLN A 184 -5.94 -11.17 -4.12
C GLN A 184 -6.31 -12.53 -3.51
N THR A 185 -5.33 -13.15 -2.84
CA THR A 185 -5.43 -14.46 -2.22
C THR A 185 -4.47 -14.54 -1.02
N GLY A 186 -4.56 -15.61 -0.25
CA GLY A 186 -3.68 -15.83 0.89
C GLY A 186 -4.00 -17.11 1.65
N LEU A 187 -3.14 -17.40 2.62
CA LEU A 187 -3.24 -18.51 3.57
C LEU A 187 -3.29 -17.94 4.98
N SER A 188 -4.04 -18.56 5.89
CA SER A 188 -4.20 -18.11 7.27
C SER A 188 -3.82 -19.20 8.27
N PHE A 189 -3.02 -18.80 9.24
CA PHE A 189 -2.48 -19.57 10.35
C PHE A 189 -2.84 -18.87 11.67
N ASP A 190 -2.61 -19.51 12.83
CA ASP A 190 -2.94 -18.90 14.12
C ASP A 190 -2.16 -17.60 14.36
N GLY A 191 -2.88 -16.49 14.40
CA GLY A 191 -2.32 -15.15 14.56
C GLY A 191 -1.59 -14.59 13.32
N VAL A 192 -1.44 -15.36 12.23
CA VAL A 192 -0.64 -14.94 11.06
C VAL A 192 -1.34 -15.27 9.74
N ASP A 193 -1.64 -14.27 8.92
CA ASP A 193 -1.96 -14.50 7.49
C ASP A 193 -0.68 -14.45 6.65
N ALA A 194 -0.69 -15.03 5.45
CA ALA A 194 0.26 -14.83 4.35
C ALA A 194 -0.55 -14.47 3.09
N LEU A 195 -0.11 -13.49 2.30
CA LEU A 195 -0.94 -12.73 1.37
C LEU A 195 -0.25 -12.56 0.02
N PHE A 196 -1.02 -12.52 -1.06
CA PHE A 196 -0.55 -12.16 -2.40
C PHE A 196 -1.65 -11.46 -3.18
N ARG A 197 -1.31 -10.40 -3.92
CA ARG A 197 -2.23 -9.71 -4.82
C ARG A 197 -1.54 -9.33 -6.13
N ILE A 198 -2.25 -9.53 -7.25
CA ILE A 198 -1.74 -9.28 -8.61
C ILE A 198 -2.84 -8.70 -9.49
N GLY A 199 -2.49 -7.71 -10.32
CA GLY A 199 -3.45 -7.08 -11.20
C GLY A 199 -2.85 -6.10 -12.19
N LYS A 200 -3.73 -5.29 -12.78
CA LYS A 200 -3.39 -4.25 -13.75
C LYS A 200 -3.81 -2.87 -13.30
N VAL A 201 -3.20 -1.86 -13.88
CA VAL A 201 -3.55 -0.45 -13.70
C VAL A 201 -3.79 0.21 -15.05
N VAL A 202 -4.87 0.98 -15.14
CA VAL A 202 -5.20 1.85 -16.28
C VAL A 202 -5.48 3.26 -15.75
N THR A 203 -5.14 4.29 -16.52
CA THR A 203 -5.40 5.68 -16.17
C THR A 203 -6.90 6.02 -16.22
N GLN A 204 -7.31 7.11 -15.57
CA GLN A 204 -8.72 7.55 -15.47
C GLN A 204 -9.38 7.86 -16.84
N ASP A 205 -8.59 7.98 -17.92
CA ASP A 205 -9.08 8.19 -19.29
C ASP A 205 -9.49 6.89 -20.01
N PHE A 206 -9.18 5.71 -19.43
CA PHE A 206 -9.32 4.37 -20.01
C PHE A 206 -8.62 4.19 -21.38
N LYS A 207 -7.63 5.04 -21.71
CA LYS A 207 -6.96 5.08 -23.03
C LYS A 207 -5.45 5.01 -22.93
N SER A 208 -4.86 5.72 -21.96
CA SER A 208 -3.46 5.57 -21.62
C SER A 208 -3.27 4.50 -20.53
N SER A 209 -2.03 4.24 -20.14
CA SER A 209 -1.68 3.30 -19.07
C SER A 209 -0.29 3.64 -18.54
N PRO A 210 0.03 3.33 -17.27
CA PRO A 210 1.40 3.50 -16.76
C PRO A 210 2.44 2.70 -17.55
N THR A 211 3.70 3.13 -17.52
CA THR A 211 4.84 2.42 -18.15
C THR A 211 4.96 0.97 -17.69
N ILE A 212 4.59 0.70 -16.44
CA ILE A 212 4.41 -0.64 -15.88
C ILE A 212 2.94 -0.75 -15.45
N PRO A 213 2.02 -1.21 -16.32
CA PRO A 213 0.58 -1.20 -16.05
C PRO A 213 0.12 -2.44 -15.26
N PHE A 214 0.98 -2.93 -14.37
CA PHE A 214 0.79 -4.15 -13.58
C PHE A 214 1.29 -3.91 -12.15
N TYR A 215 0.67 -4.58 -11.18
CA TYR A 215 1.20 -4.70 -9.82
C TYR A 215 1.22 -6.16 -9.39
N ALA A 216 2.17 -6.50 -8.53
CA ALA A 216 2.30 -7.80 -7.89
C ALA A 216 2.96 -7.63 -6.52
N GLU A 217 2.21 -7.91 -5.44
CA GLU A 217 2.61 -7.62 -4.06
C GLU A 217 2.38 -8.83 -3.17
N PHE A 218 3.38 -9.12 -2.32
CA PHE A 218 3.30 -10.14 -1.28
C PHE A 218 3.12 -9.51 0.09
N GLY A 219 2.61 -10.31 1.01
CA GLY A 219 2.73 -10.02 2.41
C GLY A 219 2.24 -11.10 3.36
N THR A 220 1.77 -10.64 4.52
CA THR A 220 1.28 -11.41 5.67
C THR A 220 0.50 -10.46 6.61
N ASN A 221 -0.24 -10.92 7.62
CA ASN A 221 -0.70 -10.08 8.73
C ASN A 221 -0.18 -10.67 10.04
N ILE A 222 0.17 -9.86 11.04
CA ILE A 222 0.26 -10.35 12.44
C ILE A 222 -0.94 -9.82 13.21
N LYS A 223 -1.82 -10.72 13.62
CA LYS A 223 -3.02 -10.47 14.44
C LYS A 223 -2.67 -10.67 15.93
N ILE A 224 -2.83 -9.61 16.71
CA ILE A 224 -2.39 -9.52 18.10
C ILE A 224 -3.62 -9.50 19.03
N ASN A 225 -3.72 -10.50 19.90
CA ASN A 225 -4.74 -10.56 20.96
C ASN A 225 -4.32 -9.67 22.15
N ARG A 226 -5.11 -8.65 22.49
CA ARG A 226 -5.03 -7.83 23.72
C ARG A 226 -6.39 -7.24 24.08
#